data_AF-A0A2P6RYL6-F1
#
_entry.id   AF-A0A2P6RYL6-F1
#
_cell.length_a   1.000
_cell.length_b   1.000
_cell.length_c   1.000
_cell.angle_alpha   90.00
_cell.angle_beta   90.00
_cell.angle_gamma   90.00
#
_symmetry.space_group_name_H-M   'P 1'
#
loop_
_entity.id
_entity.type
_entity.pdbx_description
1 polymer ?
#
loop_
_entity_poly.entity_id
_entity_poly.type
_entity_poly.pdbx_seq_one_letter_code
_entity_poly.pdbx_strand_id
1 'polypeptide(L)'
;MICWGLLGLKLTYFIFPQFPQQKNDYDCGLFVLLFMECFIEEAFKRLKKKEDVEVNNRKVKVYGRNYTFIETRWKKLRVGELVKVHKDEYFLVDLLLLSSSYEDGICYVETMNLDGETNLKLNNALEVTSHLHDENSLERFRAVIKCEDPNKILYSFVGTLFYNGREHPLSLQQMLKNTEYVHGFVVFTGHDTEVRQS
;
A
#
# COMPACT_ATOMS: atom_id res chain seq x y z
N MET A 1 -31.28 -41.11 -19.21
CA MET A 1 -32.60 -40.53 -19.54
C MET A 1 -32.43 -39.03 -19.53
N ILE A 2 -32.48 -38.41 -20.71
CA ILE A 2 -32.21 -36.99 -20.93
C ILE A 2 -33.46 -36.19 -20.56
N CYS A 3 -33.31 -35.15 -19.76
CA CYS A 3 -34.31 -34.09 -19.67
C CYS A 3 -33.59 -32.74 -19.65
N TRP A 4 -33.71 -31.99 -20.74
CA TRP A 4 -33.38 -30.57 -20.80
C TRP A 4 -34.58 -29.77 -20.31
N GLY A 5 -34.35 -28.83 -19.39
CA GLY A 5 -35.36 -27.90 -18.89
C GLY A 5 -34.73 -26.56 -18.55
N LEU A 6 -34.98 -25.60 -19.45
CA LEU A 6 -34.62 -24.19 -19.43
C LEU A 6 -34.68 -23.51 -18.05
N LEU A 7 -33.60 -22.80 -17.67
CA LEU A 7 -33.61 -21.36 -17.37
C LEU A 7 -32.18 -20.90 -17.04
N GLY A 8 -31.69 -19.95 -17.83
CA GLY A 8 -30.35 -19.41 -17.73
C GLY A 8 -30.19 -18.50 -16.52
N LEU A 9 -29.41 -18.97 -15.55
CA LEU A 9 -28.67 -18.15 -14.60
C LEU A 9 -27.30 -18.82 -14.48
N LYS A 10 -26.26 -18.18 -15.02
CA LYS A 10 -24.86 -18.55 -14.76
C LYS A 10 -24.61 -18.33 -13.26
N LEU A 11 -24.90 -19.33 -12.43
CA LEU A 11 -24.23 -19.46 -11.15
C LEU A 11 -22.78 -19.84 -11.47
N THR A 12 -21.89 -18.89 -11.25
CA THR A 12 -20.46 -19.15 -11.14
C THR A 12 -20.29 -20.28 -10.14
N TYR A 13 -19.88 -21.44 -10.65
CA TYR A 13 -19.59 -22.61 -9.85
C TYR A 13 -18.48 -22.24 -8.85
N PHE A 14 -18.85 -21.94 -7.61
CA PHE A 14 -17.98 -22.24 -6.49
C PHE A 14 -17.79 -23.75 -6.55
N ILE A 15 -16.61 -24.18 -6.98
CA ILE A 15 -16.18 -25.57 -6.89
C ILE A 15 -16.08 -25.84 -5.38
N PHE A 16 -17.19 -26.30 -4.79
CA PHE A 16 -17.14 -26.96 -3.50
C PHE A 16 -16.22 -28.17 -3.67
N PRO A 17 -15.16 -28.32 -2.85
CA PRO A 17 -14.42 -29.57 -2.85
C PRO A 17 -15.41 -30.70 -2.57
N GLN A 18 -15.25 -31.81 -3.30
CA GLN A 18 -16.11 -33.00 -3.16
C GLN A 18 -16.30 -33.33 -1.68
N PHE A 19 -17.54 -33.19 -1.18
CA PHE A 19 -17.89 -33.57 0.17
C PHE A 19 -17.58 -35.06 0.36
N PRO A 20 -16.67 -35.45 1.27
CA PRO A 20 -16.54 -36.84 1.65
C PRO A 20 -17.86 -37.29 2.31
N GLN A 21 -18.41 -38.42 1.87
CA GLN A 21 -19.55 -39.04 2.52
C GLN A 21 -19.19 -39.33 3.97
N GLN A 22 -19.96 -38.75 4.89
CA GLN A 22 -19.84 -38.85 6.33
C GLN A 22 -19.61 -40.31 6.75
N LYS A 23 -18.43 -40.62 7.29
CA LYS A 23 -18.06 -42.01 7.61
C LYS A 23 -17.72 -42.22 9.08
N ASN A 24 -17.56 -41.19 9.91
CA ASN A 24 -17.41 -41.31 11.38
C ASN A 24 -17.83 -40.02 12.13
N ASP A 25 -18.17 -40.14 13.42
CA ASP A 25 -18.56 -39.03 14.32
C ASP A 25 -17.48 -37.91 14.45
N TYR A 26 -16.23 -38.21 14.12
CA TYR A 26 -15.12 -37.23 14.09
C TYR A 26 -15.17 -36.27 12.89
N ASP A 27 -15.92 -36.60 11.83
CA ASP A 27 -16.06 -35.75 10.64
C ASP A 27 -16.77 -34.44 10.99
N CYS A 28 -17.79 -34.49 11.86
CA CYS A 28 -18.53 -33.31 12.31
C CYS A 28 -17.62 -32.30 13.04
N GLY A 29 -16.67 -32.79 13.86
CA GLY A 29 -15.72 -31.95 14.57
C GLY A 29 -14.75 -31.24 13.62
N LEU A 30 -14.27 -31.93 12.58
CA LEU A 30 -13.40 -31.35 11.57
C LEU A 30 -14.12 -30.29 10.72
N PHE A 31 -15.38 -30.54 10.36
CA PHE A 31 -16.20 -29.54 9.65
C PHE A 31 -16.44 -28.27 10.48
N VAL A 32 -16.72 -28.41 11.78
CA VAL A 32 -16.91 -27.27 12.68
C VAL A 32 -15.61 -26.46 12.79
N LEU A 33 -14.45 -27.12 12.92
CA LEU A 33 -13.16 -26.43 12.99
C LEU A 33 -12.84 -25.65 11.71
N LEU A 34 -12.99 -26.28 10.53
CA LEU A 34 -12.77 -25.61 9.24
C LEU A 34 -13.71 -24.42 9.03
N PHE A 35 -14.97 -24.57 9.43
CA PHE A 35 -15.94 -23.47 9.33
C PHE A 35 -15.59 -22.30 10.26
N MET A 36 -15.12 -22.59 11.47
CA MET A 36 -14.67 -21.58 12.42
C MET A 36 -13.41 -20.86 11.93
N GLU A 37 -12.45 -21.56 11.34
CA GLU A 37 -11.25 -20.96 10.74
C GLU A 37 -11.62 -19.98 9.61
N CYS A 38 -12.46 -20.43 8.65
CA CYS A 38 -12.97 -19.55 7.59
C CYS A 38 -13.74 -18.34 8.14
N PHE A 39 -14.54 -18.51 9.19
CA PHE A 39 -15.30 -17.42 9.79
C PHE A 39 -14.39 -16.38 10.45
N ILE A 40 -13.33 -16.82 11.14
CA ILE A 40 -12.34 -15.92 11.75
C ILE A 40 -11.61 -15.12 10.67
N GLU A 41 -11.13 -15.79 9.62
CA GLU A 41 -10.48 -15.11 8.50
C GLU A 41 -11.39 -14.09 7.81
N GLU A 42 -12.64 -14.46 7.54
CA GLU A 42 -13.63 -13.59 6.89
C GLU A 42 -14.03 -12.41 7.79
N ALA A 43 -14.16 -12.63 9.09
CA ALA A 43 -14.41 -11.57 10.05
C ALA A 43 -13.25 -10.56 10.09
N PHE A 44 -12.00 -11.04 10.11
CA PHE A 44 -10.81 -10.19 10.08
C PHE A 44 -10.73 -9.36 8.79
N LYS A 45 -10.95 -9.99 7.62
CA LYS A 45 -11.01 -9.30 6.32
C LYS A 45 -12.05 -8.18 6.30
N ARG A 46 -13.23 -8.40 6.89
CA ARG A 46 -14.30 -7.39 6.97
C ARG A 46 -13.96 -6.21 7.88
N LEU A 47 -13.22 -6.45 8.96
CA LEU A 47 -12.76 -5.38 9.85
C LEU A 47 -11.71 -4.51 9.14
N LYS A 48 -10.69 -5.12 8.53
CA LYS A 48 -9.66 -4.41 7.76
C LYS A 48 -10.26 -3.55 6.65
N LYS A 49 -11.23 -4.10 5.91
CA LYS A 49 -11.94 -3.36 4.86
C LYS A 49 -12.65 -2.09 5.34
N LYS A 50 -13.10 -2.04 6.60
CA LYS A 50 -13.72 -0.82 7.17
C LYS A 50 -12.68 0.27 7.40
N GLU A 51 -11.52 -0.09 7.93
CA GLU A 51 -10.39 0.83 8.13
C GLU A 51 -9.87 1.35 6.78
N ASP A 52 -9.73 0.46 5.79
CA ASP A 52 -9.27 0.83 4.46
C ASP A 52 -10.20 1.85 3.79
N VAL A 53 -11.52 1.71 3.96
CA VAL A 53 -12.50 2.66 3.40
C VAL A 53 -12.36 4.06 4.00
N GLU A 54 -12.04 4.15 5.29
CA GLU A 54 -11.83 5.43 5.96
C GLU A 54 -10.57 6.11 5.42
N VAL A 55 -9.44 5.39 5.41
CA VAL A 55 -8.15 5.91 4.94
C VAL A 55 -8.23 6.33 3.47
N ASN A 56 -8.87 5.54 2.62
CA ASN A 56 -9.04 5.83 1.20
C ASN A 56 -9.84 7.12 0.90
N ASN A 57 -10.68 7.57 1.83
CA ASN A 57 -11.45 8.81 1.68
C ASN A 57 -10.78 10.04 2.30
N ARG A 58 -9.65 9.87 3.02
CA ARG A 58 -8.85 10.98 3.51
C ARG A 58 -8.27 11.78 2.35
N LYS A 59 -8.01 13.06 2.64
CA LYS A 59 -7.51 14.02 1.66
C LYS A 59 -5.99 14.03 1.65
N VAL A 60 -5.41 14.34 0.49
CA VAL A 60 -3.96 14.45 0.29
C VAL A 60 -3.68 15.53 -0.75
N LYS A 61 -2.55 16.22 -0.65
CA LYS A 61 -2.13 17.22 -1.63
C LYS A 61 -1.27 16.56 -2.72
N VAL A 62 -1.65 16.70 -3.98
CA VAL A 62 -0.88 16.24 -5.15
C VAL A 62 -0.30 17.45 -5.87
N TYR A 63 0.95 17.36 -6.29
CA TYR A 63 1.59 18.36 -7.12
C TYR A 63 1.07 18.26 -8.57
N GLY A 64 0.32 19.28 -8.98
CA GLY A 64 -0.31 19.36 -10.29
C GLY A 64 0.63 19.86 -11.38
N ARG A 65 0.20 19.71 -12.64
CA ARG A 65 0.91 20.23 -13.83
C ARG A 65 1.05 21.76 -13.87
N ASN A 66 0.27 22.45 -13.06
CA ASN A 66 0.31 23.90 -12.88
C ASN A 66 1.35 24.33 -11.84
N TYR A 67 2.25 23.42 -11.42
CA TYR A 67 3.30 23.66 -10.42
C TYR A 67 2.76 24.10 -9.05
N THR A 68 1.56 23.62 -8.70
CA THR A 68 0.93 23.89 -7.39
C THR A 68 0.36 22.62 -6.79
N PHE A 69 0.18 22.62 -5.47
CA PHE A 69 -0.46 21.53 -4.77
C PHE A 69 -1.99 21.63 -4.84
N ILE A 70 -2.62 20.57 -5.33
CA ILE A 70 -4.07 20.43 -5.46
C ILE A 70 -4.55 19.35 -4.49
N GLU A 71 -5.64 19.61 -3.78
CA GLU A 71 -6.23 18.64 -2.86
C GLU A 71 -7.00 17.55 -3.62
N THR A 72 -6.66 16.29 -3.35
CA THR A 72 -7.36 15.09 -3.86
C THR A 72 -7.60 14.08 -2.74
N ARG A 73 -8.08 12.89 -3.06
CA ARG A 73 -8.27 11.78 -2.10
C ARG A 73 -7.31 10.65 -2.41
N TRP A 74 -6.90 9.90 -1.38
CA TRP A 74 -6.01 8.74 -1.54
C TRP A 74 -6.48 7.75 -2.60
N LYS A 75 -7.77 7.42 -2.64
CA LYS A 75 -8.35 6.53 -3.65
C LYS A 75 -8.25 6.98 -5.11
N LYS A 76 -7.90 8.26 -5.35
CA LYS A 76 -7.77 8.83 -6.70
C LYS A 76 -6.32 8.95 -7.16
N LEU A 77 -5.35 8.64 -6.27
CA LEU A 77 -3.94 8.72 -6.61
C LEU A 77 -3.58 7.72 -7.70
N ARG A 78 -2.61 8.10 -8.52
CA ARG A 78 -2.02 7.26 -9.56
C ARG A 78 -0.52 7.16 -9.36
N VAL A 79 0.03 6.03 -9.82
CA VAL A 79 1.49 5.85 -9.91
C VAL A 79 2.09 6.99 -10.72
N GLY A 80 3.18 7.56 -10.22
CA GLY A 80 3.88 8.67 -10.86
C GLY A 80 3.49 10.06 -10.35
N GLU A 81 2.53 10.15 -9.43
CA GLU A 81 2.14 11.43 -8.83
C GLU A 81 3.05 11.79 -7.64
N LEU A 82 3.39 13.07 -7.53
CA LEU A 82 4.08 13.63 -6.38
C LEU A 82 3.03 14.11 -5.37
N VAL A 83 3.15 13.67 -4.12
CA VAL A 83 2.26 14.01 -3.02
C VAL A 83 3.01 14.73 -1.90
N LYS A 84 2.27 15.59 -1.19
CA LYS A 84 2.70 16.17 0.09
C LYS A 84 1.82 15.62 1.20
N VAL A 85 2.46 14.87 2.10
CA VAL A 85 1.81 14.18 3.22
C VAL A 85 2.20 14.89 4.50
N HIS A 86 1.25 15.13 5.40
CA HIS A 86 1.52 15.81 6.67
C HIS A 86 1.70 14.79 7.81
N LYS A 87 2.18 15.30 8.96
CA LYS A 87 2.36 14.52 10.17
C LYS A 87 1.09 13.74 10.54
N ASP A 88 1.27 12.51 11.00
CA ASP A 88 0.22 11.62 11.54
C ASP A 88 -0.85 11.24 10.49
N GLU A 89 -0.54 11.40 9.19
CA GLU A 89 -1.37 10.90 8.09
C GLU A 89 -1.00 9.46 7.72
N TYR A 90 -1.99 8.57 7.81
CA TYR A 90 -1.90 7.19 7.35
C TYR A 90 -2.27 7.11 5.87
N PHE A 91 -1.57 6.25 5.12
CA PHE A 91 -1.81 6.03 3.70
C PHE A 91 -1.63 4.56 3.31
N LEU A 92 -2.35 4.12 2.28
CA LEU A 92 -2.37 2.73 1.80
C LEU A 92 -1.56 2.52 0.51
N VAL A 93 -0.74 3.51 0.14
CA VAL A 93 0.07 3.48 -1.09
C VAL A 93 1.54 3.40 -0.72
N ASP A 94 2.36 2.79 -1.56
CA ASP A 94 3.80 2.78 -1.31
C ASP A 94 4.41 4.08 -1.86
N LEU A 95 4.90 4.92 -0.95
CA LEU A 95 5.53 6.20 -1.27
C LEU A 95 7.05 6.07 -1.22
N LEU A 96 7.69 6.74 -2.17
CA LEU A 96 9.11 7.00 -2.13
C LEU A 96 9.39 8.37 -1.53
N LEU A 97 10.19 8.42 -0.47
CA LEU A 97 10.59 9.68 0.13
C LEU A 97 11.57 10.44 -0.75
N LEU A 98 11.20 11.67 -1.13
CA LEU A 98 12.08 12.58 -1.85
C LEU A 98 12.68 13.63 -0.91
N SER A 99 11.84 14.26 -0.09
CA SER A 99 12.29 15.27 0.88
C SER A 99 11.38 15.27 2.10
N SER A 100 11.90 15.80 3.20
CA SER A 100 11.22 15.94 4.48
C SER A 100 11.04 17.42 4.83
N SER A 101 10.31 17.72 5.90
CA SER A 101 10.26 19.07 6.48
C SER A 101 11.58 19.50 7.11
N TYR A 102 12.44 18.54 7.47
CA TYR A 102 13.77 18.79 8.02
C TYR A 102 14.79 19.01 6.91
N GLU A 103 15.69 20.00 7.06
CA GLU A 103 16.75 20.32 6.08
C GLU A 103 17.71 19.14 5.86
N ASP A 104 17.94 18.34 6.90
CA ASP A 104 18.77 17.13 6.82
C ASP A 104 18.08 15.97 6.07
N GLY A 105 16.84 16.15 5.61
CA GLY A 105 16.06 15.11 4.94
C GLY A 105 15.60 13.97 5.85
N ILE A 106 15.73 14.12 7.17
CA ILE A 106 15.37 13.11 8.17
C ILE A 106 13.86 12.99 8.26
N CYS A 107 13.35 11.77 8.37
CA CYS A 107 11.96 11.48 8.72
C CYS A 107 11.92 10.32 9.73
N TYR A 108 10.82 10.22 10.49
CA TYR A 108 10.61 9.05 11.34
C TYR A 108 9.47 8.21 10.79
N VAL A 109 9.73 6.92 10.66
CA VAL A 109 8.76 5.93 10.23
C VAL A 109 8.36 5.10 11.43
N GLU A 110 7.08 5.06 11.72
CA GLU A 110 6.55 4.12 12.72
C GLU A 110 6.37 2.75 12.07
N THR A 111 6.98 1.75 12.68
CA THR A 111 6.76 0.35 12.34
C THR A 111 6.19 -0.37 13.55
N MET A 112 5.02 -0.99 13.40
CA MET A 112 4.44 -1.84 14.43
C MET A 112 5.05 -3.24 14.31
N ASN A 113 5.70 -3.71 15.38
CA ASN A 113 6.20 -5.08 15.45
C ASN A 113 5.05 -6.06 15.66
N LEU A 114 5.29 -7.34 15.34
CA LEU A 114 4.32 -8.44 15.55
C LEU A 114 3.87 -8.56 17.01
N ASP A 115 4.70 -8.12 17.95
CA ASP A 115 4.42 -8.12 19.39
C ASP A 115 3.59 -6.90 19.86
N GLY A 116 3.17 -6.03 18.93
CA GLY A 116 2.38 -4.83 19.22
C GLY A 116 3.22 -3.62 19.66
N GLU A 117 4.53 -3.76 19.77
CA GLU A 117 5.43 -2.65 20.09
C GLU A 117 5.58 -1.70 18.88
N THR A 118 5.31 -0.42 19.09
CA THR A 118 5.54 0.64 18.10
C THR A 118 6.98 1.09 18.17
N ASN A 119 7.77 0.79 17.14
CA ASN A 119 9.14 1.27 17.02
C ASN A 119 9.22 2.42 16.03
N LEU A 120 9.95 3.47 16.40
CA LEU A 120 10.29 4.57 15.51
C LEU A 120 11.64 4.28 14.86
N LYS A 121 11.65 4.12 13.55
CA LYS A 121 12.88 4.03 12.76
C LYS A 121 13.17 5.37 12.14
N LEU A 122 14.38 5.88 12.38
CA LEU A 122 14.91 7.03 11.66
C LEU A 122 15.20 6.60 10.22
N ASN A 123 14.71 7.38 9.26
CA ASN A 123 14.97 7.15 7.84
C ASN A 123 15.32 8.48 7.17
N ASN A 124 16.20 8.45 6.18
CA ASN A 124 16.70 9.64 5.52
C ASN A 124 16.22 9.65 4.07
N ALA A 125 15.74 10.81 3.62
CA ALA A 125 15.60 11.10 2.22
C ALA A 125 16.96 11.00 1.52
N LEU A 126 16.95 10.79 0.20
CA LEU A 126 18.19 10.88 -0.56
C LEU A 126 18.74 12.31 -0.46
N GLU A 127 20.04 12.42 -0.20
CA GLU A 127 20.75 13.72 -0.17
C GLU A 127 20.57 14.50 -1.47
N VAL A 128 20.46 13.81 -2.61
CA VAL A 128 20.24 14.45 -3.91
C VAL A 128 18.83 14.99 -4.11
N THR A 129 17.86 14.62 -3.28
CA THR A 129 16.47 15.09 -3.35
C THR A 129 16.04 15.87 -2.10
N SER A 130 16.87 15.94 -1.06
CA SER A 130 16.54 16.63 0.20
C SER A 130 16.14 18.08 -0.02
N HIS A 131 16.81 18.78 -0.95
CA HIS A 131 16.56 20.18 -1.31
C HIS A 131 15.17 20.48 -1.93
N LEU A 132 14.35 19.47 -2.21
CA LEU A 132 13.04 19.62 -2.84
C LEU A 132 11.96 20.07 -1.85
N HIS A 133 12.08 21.27 -1.27
CA HIS A 133 11.13 21.78 -0.27
C HIS A 133 10.06 22.73 -0.85
N ASP A 134 10.39 23.43 -1.93
CA ASP A 134 9.57 24.49 -2.54
C ASP A 134 9.04 24.10 -3.93
N GLU A 135 7.95 24.72 -4.37
CA GLU A 135 7.38 24.42 -5.68
C GLU A 135 8.35 24.70 -6.85
N ASN A 136 9.29 25.64 -6.70
CA ASN A 136 10.24 25.96 -7.77
C ASN A 136 11.35 24.90 -7.91
N SER A 137 11.81 24.30 -6.81
CA SER A 137 12.76 23.18 -6.88
C SER A 137 12.08 21.94 -7.47
N LEU A 138 10.83 21.67 -7.09
CA LEU A 138 10.01 20.60 -7.66
C LEU A 138 9.74 20.80 -9.15
N GLU A 139 9.50 22.03 -9.61
CA GLU A 139 9.28 22.34 -11.03
C GLU A 139 10.51 21.96 -11.89
N ARG A 140 11.70 22.29 -11.40
CA ARG A 140 12.99 22.02 -12.07
C ARG A 140 13.46 20.58 -11.93
N PHE A 141 12.89 19.82 -10.99
CA PHE A 141 13.29 18.44 -10.75
C PHE A 141 12.85 17.52 -11.89
N ARG A 142 13.81 16.77 -12.44
CA ARG A 142 13.59 15.76 -13.48
C ARG A 142 14.44 14.54 -13.16
N ALA A 143 13.78 13.44 -12.83
CA ALA A 143 14.44 12.17 -12.53
C ALA A 143 13.63 11.01 -13.10
N VAL A 144 14.28 9.87 -13.27
CA VAL A 144 13.63 8.62 -13.69
C VAL A 144 13.75 7.62 -12.55
N ILE A 145 12.63 7.07 -12.11
CA ILE A 145 12.62 6.01 -11.10
C ILE A 145 12.40 4.68 -11.83
N LYS A 146 13.29 3.72 -11.58
CA LYS A 146 13.09 2.33 -11.98
C LYS A 146 12.92 1.51 -10.71
N CYS A 147 11.92 0.65 -10.69
CA CYS A 147 11.69 -0.29 -9.60
C CYS A 147 11.32 -1.64 -10.18
N GLU A 148 11.58 -2.69 -9.41
CA GLU A 148 11.09 -4.03 -9.74
C GLU A 148 9.56 -4.08 -9.71
N ASP A 149 8.99 -5.03 -10.45
CA ASP A 149 7.55 -5.33 -10.36
C ASP A 149 7.16 -5.73 -8.93
N PRO A 150 5.91 -5.47 -8.52
CA PRO A 150 5.43 -5.81 -7.18
C PRO A 150 5.63 -7.31 -6.90
N ASN A 151 6.53 -7.61 -5.99
CA ASN A 151 6.86 -8.97 -5.56
C ASN A 151 6.16 -9.28 -4.22
N LYS A 152 5.74 -10.53 -4.03
CA LYS A 152 5.13 -11.04 -2.78
C LYS A 152 6.12 -11.07 -1.60
N ILE A 153 7.41 -10.86 -1.86
CA ILE A 153 8.42 -10.73 -0.82
C ILE A 153 8.30 -9.33 -0.20
N LEU A 154 7.59 -9.26 0.92
CA LEU A 154 7.29 -8.05 1.70
C LEU A 154 8.52 -7.15 1.96
N TYR A 155 9.71 -7.75 2.12
CA TYR A 155 10.88 -7.08 2.68
C TYR A 155 11.92 -6.56 1.67
N SER A 156 11.82 -6.89 0.38
CA SER A 156 12.79 -6.42 -0.62
C SER A 156 12.12 -5.51 -1.63
N PHE A 157 12.18 -4.20 -1.40
CA PHE A 157 12.00 -3.24 -2.48
C PHE A 157 13.38 -2.89 -3.04
N VAL A 158 13.55 -3.10 -4.34
CA VAL A 158 14.72 -2.61 -5.07
C VAL A 158 14.22 -1.56 -6.06
N GLY A 159 14.58 -0.31 -5.78
CA GLY A 159 14.35 0.81 -6.68
C GLY A 159 15.63 1.62 -6.87
N THR A 160 15.77 2.23 -8.04
CA THR A 160 16.87 3.11 -8.38
C THR A 160 16.33 4.41 -8.96
N LEU A 161 16.72 5.53 -8.34
CA LEU A 161 16.52 6.88 -8.87
C LEU A 161 17.69 7.24 -9.78
N PHE A 162 17.38 7.58 -11.02
CA PHE A 162 18.31 8.14 -11.99
C PHE A 162 18.14 9.66 -12.01
N TYR A 163 19.12 10.37 -11.48
CA TYR A 163 19.12 11.83 -11.41
C TYR A 163 20.50 12.38 -11.77
N ASN A 164 20.56 13.42 -12.62
CA ASN A 164 21.82 14.03 -13.09
C ASN A 164 22.87 13.02 -13.60
N GLY A 165 22.42 11.95 -14.28
CA GLY A 165 23.28 10.91 -14.82
C GLY A 165 23.88 9.95 -13.77
N ARG A 166 23.40 9.98 -12.53
CA ARG A 166 23.81 9.07 -11.44
C ARG A 166 22.65 8.22 -10.95
N GLU A 167 22.98 7.05 -10.46
CA GLU A 167 22.07 6.09 -9.86
C GLU A 167 22.10 6.21 -8.33
N HIS A 168 20.92 6.25 -7.73
CA HIS A 168 20.75 6.31 -6.27
C HIS A 168 19.77 5.21 -5.83
N PRO A 169 20.16 4.31 -4.92
CA PRO A 169 19.28 3.25 -4.43
C PRO A 169 18.15 3.84 -3.58
N LEU A 170 16.97 3.23 -3.66
CA LEU A 170 15.74 3.70 -3.04
C LEU A 170 15.15 2.67 -2.07
N SER A 171 14.46 3.17 -1.04
CA SER A 171 13.65 2.37 -0.12
C SER A 171 12.23 2.94 -0.05
N LEU A 172 11.22 2.07 0.08
CA LEU A 172 9.82 2.49 0.22
C LEU A 172 9.49 2.85 1.67
N GLN A 173 8.49 3.71 1.83
CA GLN A 173 7.95 4.13 3.11
C GLN A 173 6.43 3.95 3.15
N GLN A 174 5.94 3.49 4.31
CA GLN A 174 4.53 3.13 4.50
C GLN A 174 3.82 4.00 5.55
N MET A 175 4.56 4.61 6.49
CA MET A 175 3.98 5.46 7.54
C MET A 175 4.96 6.52 8.03
N LEU A 176 4.47 7.69 8.41
CA LEU A 176 5.29 8.80 8.91
C LEU A 176 4.82 9.21 10.30
N LYS A 177 5.76 9.34 11.24
CA LYS A 177 5.56 9.95 12.55
C LYS A 177 6.59 11.05 12.78
N ASN A 178 6.27 12.01 13.66
CA ASN A 178 7.24 13.04 14.09
C ASN A 178 7.94 13.81 12.96
N THR A 179 7.29 14.00 11.82
CA THR A 179 7.78 14.83 10.71
C THR A 179 6.61 15.67 10.22
N GLU A 180 6.78 16.99 10.13
CA GLU A 180 5.67 17.92 9.87
C GLU A 180 5.03 17.67 8.50
N TYR A 181 5.86 17.48 7.49
CA TYR A 181 5.44 17.04 6.17
C TYR A 181 6.57 16.32 5.44
N VAL A 182 6.21 15.51 4.45
CA VAL A 182 7.17 14.99 3.46
C VAL A 182 6.65 15.15 2.05
N HIS A 183 7.57 15.20 1.10
CA HIS A 183 7.25 15.02 -0.32
C HIS A 183 7.55 13.58 -0.72
N GLY A 184 6.52 12.89 -1.18
CA GLY A 184 6.58 11.49 -1.57
C GLY A 184 6.19 11.30 -3.03
N PHE A 185 6.82 10.35 -3.71
CA PHE A 185 6.44 9.94 -5.06
C PHE A 185 5.68 8.61 -5.01
N VAL A 186 4.51 8.54 -5.64
CA VAL A 186 3.67 7.33 -5.64
C VAL A 186 4.28 6.28 -6.56
N VAL A 187 4.77 5.17 -5.99
CA VAL A 187 5.39 4.07 -6.75
C VAL A 187 4.37 2.96 -7.02
N PHE A 188 3.60 2.57 -6.01
CA PHE A 188 2.55 1.56 -6.14
C PHE A 188 1.24 2.04 -5.53
N THR A 189 0.13 1.59 -6.08
CA THR A 189 -1.22 1.90 -5.59
C THR A 189 -1.92 0.64 -5.11
N GLY A 190 -3.00 0.78 -4.33
CA GLY A 190 -3.60 -0.28 -3.52
C GLY A 190 -3.75 -1.67 -4.16
N HIS A 191 -4.09 -1.80 -5.45
CA HIS A 191 -4.16 -3.12 -6.11
C HIS A 191 -2.78 -3.82 -6.18
N ASP A 192 -1.72 -3.06 -6.37
CA ASP A 192 -0.33 -3.54 -6.44
C ASP A 192 0.24 -3.76 -5.03
N THR A 193 -0.14 -2.90 -4.07
CA THR A 193 0.24 -3.02 -2.65
C THR A 193 -0.45 -4.23 -1.99
N GLU A 194 -1.70 -4.55 -2.37
CA GLU A 194 -2.40 -5.77 -1.94
C GLU A 194 -1.68 -7.04 -2.38
N VAL A 195 -1.12 -7.07 -3.60
CA VAL A 195 -0.30 -8.20 -4.08
C VAL A 195 0.98 -8.38 -3.27
N ARG A 196 1.55 -7.28 -2.77
CA ARG A 196 2.71 -7.32 -1.88
C ARG A 196 2.36 -7.76 -0.46
N GLN A 197 1.16 -7.41 0.01
CA GLN A 197 0.68 -7.72 1.36
C GLN A 197 -0.06 -9.07 1.50
N SER A 198 -0.33 -9.77 0.39
CA SER A 198 -1.07 -11.06 0.32
C SER A 198 -0.17 -12.25 0.03
#